data_AF-A0A392NF18-F1
#
_entry.id   AF-A0A392NF18-F1
#
_cell.length_a   1.000
_cell.length_b   1.000
_cell.length_c   1.000
_cell.angle_alpha   90.00
_cell.angle_beta   90.00
_cell.angle_gamma   90.00
#
_symmetry.space_group_name_H-M   'P 1'
#
loop_
_entity.id
_entity.type
_entity.pdbx_description
1 polymer ?
#
loop_
_entity_poly.entity_id
_entity_poly.type
_entity_poly.pdbx_seq_one_letter_code
_entity_poly.pdbx_strand_id
1 'polypeptide(L)'
;ILERDQIMNSFYEVTARLEQSLDGISYDKLDISDEVKEQVELVLTQFRRAKGRVDEPDAKLYEDMSSLYNNSSDTATDPAILSRLADKLQLMGIADLTQESLALHEMVAASSGDPGARIEKMSMLLKKIKDHVQIENLVKDDTATAKGVSSGFYGLEENDKNHQVPAIPSDFKCPISLELMMDPVIVSTGQ
;
A
#
# COMPACT_ATOMS: atom_id res chain seq x y z
N ILE A 1 -7.90 -9.59 -2.27
CA ILE A 1 -7.13 -10.83 -2.00
C ILE A 1 -7.34 -11.82 -3.13
N LEU A 2 -8.56 -12.34 -3.33
CA LEU A 2 -8.83 -13.44 -4.29
C LEU A 2 -8.43 -13.17 -5.75
N GLU A 3 -8.32 -11.90 -6.16
CA GLU A 3 -7.97 -11.52 -7.54
C GLU A 3 -6.49 -11.12 -7.68
N ARG A 4 -5.71 -11.01 -6.59
CA ARG A 4 -4.30 -10.58 -6.66
C ARG A 4 -3.51 -11.50 -7.60
N ASP A 5 -3.59 -12.80 -7.37
CA ASP A 5 -2.81 -13.77 -8.12
C ASP A 5 -3.23 -13.80 -9.59
N GLN A 6 -4.54 -13.68 -9.86
CA GLN A 6 -5.06 -13.59 -11.23
C GLN A 6 -4.54 -12.34 -11.95
N ILE A 7 -4.63 -11.17 -11.31
CA ILE A 7 -4.16 -9.89 -11.86
C ILE A 7 -2.64 -9.94 -12.06
N MET A 8 -1.90 -10.42 -11.07
CA MET A 8 -0.44 -10.56 -11.11
C MET A 8 0.00 -11.48 -12.25
N ASN A 9 -0.66 -12.62 -12.42
CA ASN A 9 -0.41 -13.53 -13.55
C ASN A 9 -0.68 -12.85 -14.90
N SER A 10 -1.75 -12.04 -15.00
CA SER A 10 -2.03 -11.28 -16.22
C SER A 10 -0.91 -10.27 -16.54
N PHE A 11 -0.41 -9.54 -15.53
CA PHE A 11 0.73 -8.64 -15.72
C PHE A 11 2.00 -9.39 -16.14
N TYR A 12 2.29 -10.54 -15.53
CA TYR A 12 3.43 -11.37 -15.95
C TYR A 12 3.29 -11.85 -17.39
N GLU A 13 2.09 -12.30 -17.80
CA GLU A 13 1.82 -12.74 -19.16
C GLU A 13 2.00 -11.61 -20.18
N VAL A 14 1.43 -10.43 -19.91
CA VAL A 14 1.60 -9.24 -20.78
C VAL A 14 3.06 -8.82 -20.85
N THR A 15 3.75 -8.77 -19.72
CA THR A 15 5.19 -8.44 -19.65
C THR A 15 6.03 -9.41 -20.46
N ALA A 16 5.77 -10.71 -20.33
CA ALA A 16 6.47 -11.74 -21.09
C ALA A 16 6.22 -11.64 -22.59
N ARG A 17 4.97 -11.35 -23.01
CA ARG A 17 4.62 -11.14 -24.42
C ARG A 17 5.29 -9.91 -25.01
N LEU A 18 5.31 -8.80 -24.28
CA LEU A 18 5.98 -7.57 -24.71
C LEU A 18 7.48 -7.78 -24.86
N GLU A 19 8.13 -8.42 -23.88
CA GLU A 19 9.54 -8.78 -23.97
C GLU A 19 9.81 -9.65 -25.19
N GLN A 20 9.07 -10.75 -25.37
CA GLN A 20 9.24 -11.65 -26.51
C GLN A 20 9.04 -10.94 -27.86
N SER A 21 8.07 -10.03 -27.94
CA SER A 21 7.78 -9.31 -29.17
C SER A 21 8.90 -8.34 -29.53
N LEU A 22 9.46 -7.63 -28.53
CA LEU A 22 10.59 -6.73 -28.75
C LEU A 22 11.87 -7.50 -29.06
N ASP A 23 12.17 -8.55 -28.28
CA ASP A 23 13.38 -9.36 -28.45
C ASP A 23 13.43 -10.08 -29.82
N GLY A 24 12.26 -10.34 -30.42
CA GLY A 24 12.15 -10.96 -31.75
C GLY A 24 12.39 -10.02 -32.94
N ILE A 25 12.55 -8.71 -32.73
CA ILE A 25 12.77 -7.74 -33.81
C ILE A 25 14.26 -7.64 -34.14
N SER A 26 14.61 -7.73 -35.42
CA SER A 26 15.98 -7.53 -35.89
C SER A 26 16.25 -6.04 -36.09
N TYR A 27 16.58 -5.34 -35.00
CA TYR A 27 16.81 -3.89 -34.98
C TYR A 27 17.95 -3.43 -35.89
N ASP A 28 18.93 -4.29 -36.17
CA ASP A 28 20.03 -4.00 -37.10
C ASP A 28 19.58 -3.81 -38.56
N LYS A 29 18.38 -4.30 -38.91
CA LYS A 29 17.80 -4.19 -40.25
C LYS A 29 16.86 -2.99 -40.39
N LEU A 30 16.65 -2.24 -39.31
CA LEU A 30 15.78 -1.07 -39.30
C LEU A 30 16.64 0.20 -39.41
N ASP A 31 16.19 1.15 -40.22
CA ASP A 31 16.81 2.47 -40.33
C ASP A 31 16.35 3.35 -39.15
N ILE A 32 16.84 3.01 -37.96
CA ILE A 32 16.55 3.71 -36.69
C ILE A 32 17.86 4.19 -36.05
N SER A 33 17.78 5.31 -35.32
CA SER A 33 18.92 5.88 -34.61
C SER A 33 19.38 5.01 -33.44
N ASP A 34 20.65 5.12 -33.08
CA ASP A 34 21.24 4.36 -31.96
C ASP A 34 20.53 4.65 -30.62
N GLU A 35 20.10 5.89 -30.37
CA GLU A 35 19.28 6.26 -29.20
C GLU A 35 18.00 5.39 -29.08
N VAL A 36 17.33 5.10 -30.19
CA VAL A 36 16.10 4.29 -30.17
C VAL A 36 16.43 2.83 -29.85
N LYS A 37 17.59 2.33 -30.31
CA LYS A 37 18.06 0.98 -29.98
C LYS A 37 18.38 0.87 -28.49
N GLU A 38 19.08 1.86 -27.92
CA GLU A 38 19.39 1.91 -26.49
C GLU A 38 18.11 1.95 -25.64
N GLN A 39 17.11 2.74 -26.03
CA GLN A 39 15.82 2.78 -25.33
C GLN A 39 15.10 1.43 -25.36
N VAL A 40 15.12 0.74 -26.50
CA VAL A 40 14.55 -0.61 -26.61
C VAL A 40 15.30 -1.59 -25.70
N GLU A 41 16.63 -1.55 -25.68
CA GLU A 41 17.45 -2.40 -24.82
C GLU A 41 17.18 -2.14 -23.33
N LEU A 42 17.00 -0.88 -22.95
CA LEU A 42 16.60 -0.49 -21.61
C LEU A 42 15.24 -1.09 -21.25
N VAL A 43 14.24 -0.98 -22.13
CA VAL A 43 12.90 -1.54 -21.91
C VAL A 43 12.95 -3.06 -21.76
N LEU A 44 13.70 -3.77 -22.62
CA LEU A 44 13.92 -5.21 -22.51
C LEU A 44 14.56 -5.59 -21.17
N THR A 45 15.55 -4.81 -20.73
CA THR A 45 16.19 -5.00 -19.42
C THR A 45 15.19 -4.82 -18.29
N GLN A 46 14.29 -3.83 -18.36
CA GLN A 46 13.25 -3.64 -17.35
C GLN A 46 12.22 -4.78 -17.34
N PHE A 47 11.81 -5.31 -18.49
CA PHE A 47 10.90 -6.45 -18.52
C PHE A 47 11.51 -7.71 -17.91
N ARG A 48 12.76 -8.03 -18.25
CA ARG A 48 13.50 -9.14 -17.63
C ARG A 48 13.65 -8.94 -16.12
N ARG A 49 13.93 -7.69 -15.71
CA ARG A 49 14.07 -7.28 -14.32
C ARG A 49 12.74 -7.37 -13.54
N ALA A 50 11.59 -7.22 -14.19
CA ALA A 50 10.26 -7.26 -13.57
C ALA A 50 9.74 -8.68 -13.29
N LYS A 51 10.13 -9.69 -14.07
CA LYS A 51 9.64 -11.08 -13.96
C LYS A 51 9.93 -11.80 -12.62
N GLY A 52 10.83 -11.26 -11.79
CA GLY A 52 11.28 -11.93 -10.55
C GLY A 52 11.10 -11.11 -9.27
N ARG A 53 10.37 -9.99 -9.30
CA ARG A 53 10.18 -9.15 -8.12
C ARG A 53 8.88 -9.45 -7.40
N VAL A 54 9.00 -10.17 -6.30
CA VAL A 54 7.97 -10.18 -5.27
C VAL A 54 8.44 -9.22 -4.18
N ASP A 55 7.65 -8.18 -3.93
CA ASP A 55 7.86 -7.30 -2.79
C ASP A 55 7.52 -8.10 -1.51
N GLU A 56 8.54 -8.37 -0.69
CA GLU A 56 8.43 -9.21 0.51
C GLU A 56 7.43 -8.63 1.53
N PRO A 57 7.48 -7.33 1.88
CA PRO A 57 6.42 -6.64 2.63
C PRO A 57 5.00 -6.93 2.13
N ASP A 58 4.76 -6.82 0.82
CA ASP A 58 3.43 -7.01 0.23
C ASP A 58 3.02 -8.48 0.18
N ALA A 59 3.98 -9.40 0.02
CA ALA A 59 3.73 -10.84 0.09
C ALA A 59 3.30 -11.24 1.51
N LYS A 60 3.98 -10.72 2.53
CA LYS A 60 3.64 -10.97 3.93
C LYS A 60 2.27 -10.39 4.29
N LEU A 61 1.97 -9.17 3.86
CA LEU A 61 0.65 -8.56 4.05
C LEU A 61 -0.46 -9.41 3.44
N TYR A 62 -0.23 -9.96 2.25
CA TYR A 62 -1.17 -10.84 1.57
C TYR A 62 -1.37 -12.17 2.28
N GLU A 63 -0.30 -12.78 2.78
CA GLU A 63 -0.37 -14.01 3.57
C GLU A 63 -1.19 -13.78 4.85
N ASP A 64 -0.90 -12.70 5.57
CA ASP A 64 -1.62 -12.30 6.78
C ASP A 64 -3.11 -12.10 6.50
N MET A 65 -3.44 -11.30 5.48
CA MET A 65 -4.83 -11.09 5.06
C MET A 65 -5.51 -12.38 4.61
N SER A 66 -4.83 -13.23 3.84
CA SER A 66 -5.37 -14.49 3.33
C SER A 66 -5.66 -15.48 4.45
N SER A 67 -4.80 -15.52 5.47
CA SER A 67 -5.01 -16.35 6.65
C SER A 67 -6.30 -15.95 7.36
N LEU A 68 -6.56 -14.67 7.58
CA LEU A 68 -7.82 -14.23 8.19
C LEU A 68 -9.03 -14.42 7.28
N TYR A 69 -8.86 -14.29 5.96
CA TYR A 69 -9.92 -14.39 4.96
C TYR A 69 -10.44 -15.83 4.75
N ASN A 70 -9.56 -16.83 4.94
CA ASN A 70 -9.87 -18.24 4.75
C ASN A 70 -10.25 -18.97 6.03
N ASN A 71 -9.82 -18.47 7.19
CA ASN A 71 -10.23 -19.03 8.47
C ASN A 71 -11.70 -18.66 8.76
N SER A 72 -12.57 -19.68 8.69
CA SER A 72 -13.95 -19.57 9.11
C SER A 72 -14.01 -19.07 10.57
N SER A 73 -15.09 -18.37 10.89
CA SER A 73 -15.30 -17.48 12.04
C SER A 73 -15.01 -18.00 13.46
N ASP A 74 -14.53 -19.25 13.63
CA ASP A 74 -14.50 -19.99 14.90
C ASP A 74 -13.09 -20.34 15.41
N THR A 75 -12.04 -19.97 14.69
CA THR A 75 -10.65 -20.15 15.17
C THR A 75 -10.13 -18.88 15.80
N ALA A 76 -9.51 -19.01 16.99
CA ALA A 76 -8.83 -17.91 17.68
C ALA A 76 -7.79 -17.30 16.73
N THR A 77 -8.11 -16.12 16.20
CA THR A 77 -7.23 -15.41 15.27
C THR A 77 -6.00 -14.94 16.04
N ASP A 78 -4.81 -15.20 15.52
CA ASP A 78 -3.57 -14.81 16.18
C ASP A 78 -3.52 -13.27 16.34
N PRO A 79 -3.49 -12.74 17.58
CA PRO A 79 -3.44 -11.31 17.83
C PRO A 79 -2.21 -10.65 17.21
N ALA A 80 -1.09 -11.37 17.03
CA ALA A 80 0.09 -10.82 16.38
C ALA A 80 -0.13 -10.53 14.88
N ILE A 81 -1.00 -11.28 14.20
CA ILE A 81 -1.38 -11.03 12.81
C ILE A 81 -2.30 -9.82 12.73
N LEU A 82 -3.26 -9.69 13.66
CA LEU A 82 -4.17 -8.55 13.74
C LEU A 82 -3.43 -7.23 14.01
N SER A 83 -2.50 -7.22 14.95
CA SER A 83 -1.65 -6.06 15.24
C SER A 83 -0.85 -5.64 14.00
N ARG A 84 -0.17 -6.59 13.35
CA ARG A 84 0.61 -6.32 12.13
C ARG A 84 -0.26 -5.81 10.97
N LEU A 85 -1.47 -6.33 10.81
CA LEU A 85 -2.42 -5.84 9.82
C LEU A 85 -2.91 -4.44 10.15
N ALA A 86 -3.26 -4.17 11.40
CA ALA A 86 -3.68 -2.85 11.84
C ALA A 86 -2.58 -1.82 11.58
N ASP A 87 -1.32 -2.13 11.90
CA ASP A 87 -0.18 -1.27 11.62
C ASP A 87 0.03 -1.05 10.11
N LYS A 88 0.05 -2.13 9.33
CA LYS A 88 0.30 -2.06 7.87
C LYS A 88 -0.80 -1.36 7.10
N LEU A 89 -2.05 -1.49 7.54
CA LEU A 89 -3.22 -0.82 6.96
C LEU A 89 -3.50 0.54 7.59
N GLN A 90 -2.70 0.96 8.58
CA GLN A 90 -2.87 2.22 9.31
C GLN A 90 -4.24 2.35 9.99
N LEU A 91 -4.76 1.25 10.53
CA LEU A 91 -6.06 1.17 11.22
C LEU A 91 -5.90 1.19 12.75
N MET A 92 -5.06 2.09 13.25
CA MET A 92 -4.66 2.12 14.66
C MET A 92 -5.55 3.04 15.51
N GLY A 93 -6.25 3.99 14.90
CA GLY A 93 -7.12 4.96 15.56
C GLY A 93 -8.61 4.67 15.38
N ILE A 94 -9.41 5.20 16.30
CA ILE A 94 -10.88 5.20 16.19
C ILE A 94 -11.32 5.97 14.93
N ALA A 95 -10.62 7.05 14.59
CA ALA A 95 -10.89 7.84 13.39
C ALA A 95 -10.72 7.00 12.11
N ASP A 96 -9.58 6.33 11.97
CA ASP A 96 -9.27 5.46 10.82
C ASP A 96 -10.31 4.34 10.68
N LEU A 97 -10.62 3.66 11.79
CA LEU A 97 -11.62 2.58 11.83
C LEU A 97 -13.03 3.08 11.50
N THR A 98 -13.37 4.31 11.92
CA THR A 98 -14.68 4.93 11.63
C THR A 98 -14.78 5.30 10.16
N GLN A 99 -13.71 5.88 9.60
CA GLN A 99 -13.64 6.23 8.20
C GLN A 99 -13.79 4.99 7.31
N GLU A 100 -13.03 3.93 7.58
CA GLU A 100 -13.14 2.68 6.81
C GLU A 100 -14.50 2.00 6.98
N SER A 101 -15.09 2.06 8.19
CA SER A 101 -16.43 1.55 8.42
C SER A 101 -17.49 2.32 7.64
N LEU A 102 -17.32 3.63 7.45
CA LEU A 102 -18.21 4.46 6.65
C LEU A 102 -18.05 4.16 5.16
N ALA A 103 -16.81 4.12 4.67
CA ALA A 103 -16.50 3.78 3.28
C ALA A 103 -17.09 2.41 2.90
N LEU A 104 -16.96 1.42 3.79
CA LEU A 104 -17.52 0.09 3.56
C LEU A 104 -19.06 0.10 3.57
N HIS A 105 -19.68 0.92 4.42
CA HIS A 105 -21.14 1.10 4.42
C HIS A 105 -21.65 1.73 3.12
N GLU A 106 -20.93 2.72 2.59
CA GLU A 106 -21.23 3.33 1.29
C GLU A 106 -21.13 2.30 0.15
N MET A 107 -20.10 1.42 0.17
CA MET A 107 -19.98 0.32 -0.79
C MET A 107 -21.18 -0.64 -0.72
N VAL A 108 -21.68 -0.94 0.48
CA VAL A 108 -22.89 -1.76 0.66
C VAL A 108 -24.11 -1.03 0.10
N ALA A 109 -24.28 0.25 0.42
CA ALA A 109 -25.42 1.05 -0.03
C ALA A 109 -25.46 1.25 -1.54
N ALA A 110 -24.30 1.31 -2.19
CA ALA A 110 -24.18 1.36 -3.65
C ALA A 110 -24.47 0.01 -4.34
N SER A 111 -24.49 -1.09 -3.59
CA SER A 111 -24.85 -2.40 -4.15
C SER A 111 -26.36 -2.48 -4.38
N SER A 112 -26.77 -2.95 -5.56
CA SER A 112 -28.18 -3.08 -5.98
C SER A 112 -28.94 -4.23 -5.29
N GLY A 113 -28.70 -4.46 -4.00
CA GLY A 113 -29.39 -5.45 -3.18
C GLY A 113 -28.44 -6.30 -2.35
N ASP A 114 -27.74 -7.24 -2.99
CA ASP A 114 -26.78 -8.14 -2.33
C ASP A 114 -25.38 -7.50 -2.30
N PRO A 115 -24.81 -7.16 -1.12
CA PRO A 115 -23.45 -6.65 -1.02
C PRO A 115 -22.39 -7.64 -1.54
N GLY A 116 -22.76 -8.92 -1.67
CA GLY A 116 -21.90 -9.96 -2.21
C GLY A 116 -20.82 -10.41 -1.23
N ALA A 117 -20.39 -11.65 -1.37
CA ALA A 117 -19.48 -12.33 -0.45
C ALA A 117 -18.15 -11.58 -0.20
N ARG A 118 -17.70 -10.72 -1.12
CA ARG A 118 -16.48 -9.92 -0.95
C ARG A 118 -16.64 -8.83 0.09
N ILE A 119 -17.74 -8.06 0.02
CA ILE A 119 -17.98 -6.93 0.93
C ILE A 119 -18.26 -7.46 2.35
N GLU A 120 -18.97 -8.58 2.46
CA GLU A 120 -19.19 -9.27 3.73
C GLU A 120 -17.87 -9.69 4.39
N LYS A 121 -16.95 -10.28 3.61
CA LYS A 121 -15.63 -10.67 4.13
C LYS A 121 -14.76 -9.47 4.51
N MET A 122 -14.80 -8.38 3.74
CA MET A 122 -14.12 -7.13 4.12
C MET A 122 -14.69 -6.58 5.44
N SER A 123 -16.01 -6.64 5.63
CA SER A 123 -16.68 -6.22 6.87
C SER A 123 -16.26 -7.07 8.06
N MET A 124 -16.16 -8.39 7.86
CA MET A 124 -15.66 -9.30 8.88
C MET A 124 -14.22 -9.00 9.29
N LEU A 125 -13.33 -8.74 8.32
CA LEU A 125 -11.93 -8.41 8.58
C LEU A 125 -11.80 -7.09 9.36
N LEU A 126 -12.49 -6.04 8.90
CA LEU A 126 -12.49 -4.75 9.57
C LEU A 126 -13.01 -4.86 11.00
N LYS A 127 -14.06 -5.66 11.22
CA LYS A 127 -14.58 -5.94 12.57
C LYS A 127 -13.53 -6.59 13.47
N LYS A 128 -12.84 -7.64 12.99
CA LYS A 128 -11.78 -8.31 13.77
C LYS A 128 -10.64 -7.36 14.14
N ILE A 129 -10.22 -6.50 13.21
CA ILE A 129 -9.18 -5.48 13.46
C ILE A 129 -9.68 -4.46 14.49
N LYS A 130 -10.91 -3.95 14.33
CA LYS A 130 -11.54 -3.02 15.26
C LYS A 130 -11.61 -3.57 16.68
N ASP A 131 -12.06 -4.81 16.83
CA ASP A 131 -12.20 -5.46 18.14
C ASP A 131 -10.82 -5.59 18.83
N HIS A 132 -9.79 -5.96 18.08
CA HIS A 132 -8.42 -6.04 18.60
C HIS A 132 -7.85 -4.68 19.03
N VAL A 133 -7.96 -3.66 18.18
CA VAL A 133 -7.45 -2.30 18.47
C VAL A 133 -8.18 -1.68 19.67
N GLN A 134 -9.49 -1.92 19.82
CA GLN A 134 -10.23 -1.45 21.00
C GLN A 134 -9.75 -2.13 22.29
N ILE A 135 -9.48 -3.44 22.26
CA ILE A 135 -8.94 -4.17 23.41
C ILE A 135 -7.56 -3.62 23.80
N GLU A 136 -6.67 -3.39 22.82
CA GLU A 136 -5.35 -2.83 23.10
C GLU A 136 -5.41 -1.41 23.68
N ASN A 137 -6.32 -0.58 23.20
CA ASN A 137 -6.51 0.78 23.72
C ASN A 137 -7.07 0.78 25.15
N LEU A 138 -7.94 -0.17 25.51
CA LEU A 138 -8.46 -0.31 26.86
C LEU A 138 -7.36 -0.72 27.86
N VAL A 139 -6.49 -1.65 27.47
CA VAL A 139 -5.37 -2.15 28.31
C VAL A 139 -4.32 -1.04 28.56
N LYS A 140 -4.09 -0.16 27.58
CA LYS A 140 -3.16 0.97 27.74
C LYS A 140 -3.67 2.00 28.75
N ASP A 141 -4.97 2.23 28.82
CA ASP A 141 -5.59 3.21 29.74
C ASP A 141 -5.57 2.72 31.22
N ASP A 142 -5.72 1.42 31.46
CA ASP A 142 -5.62 0.83 32.79
C ASP A 142 -4.20 0.92 33.39
N THR A 143 -3.15 0.88 32.55
CA THR A 143 -1.76 1.03 33.00
C THR A 143 -1.37 2.48 33.33
N ALA A 144 -2.15 3.47 32.91
CA ALA A 144 -1.94 4.88 33.23
C ALA A 144 -2.58 5.31 34.58
N THR A 145 -3.45 4.48 35.16
CA THR A 145 -4.23 4.83 36.37
C THR A 145 -3.45 4.67 37.70
N ALA A 146 -2.17 4.29 37.66
CA ALA A 146 -1.34 4.17 38.86
C ALA A 146 -0.56 5.44 39.28
N LYS A 147 -0.79 6.61 38.66
CA LYS A 147 -0.20 7.87 39.15
C LYS A 147 -1.14 9.08 38.98
N GLY A 148 -1.78 9.43 40.10
CA GLY A 148 -1.87 10.82 40.56
C GLY A 148 -2.95 11.70 39.91
N VAL A 149 -4.04 11.89 40.64
CA VAL A 149 -5.06 12.93 40.47
C VAL A 149 -4.43 14.34 40.40
N SER A 150 -4.73 15.11 39.35
CA SER A 150 -5.09 16.53 39.49
C SER A 150 -5.90 17.01 38.28
N SER A 151 -7.09 17.52 38.61
CA SER A 151 -7.98 18.29 37.75
C SER A 151 -7.34 19.61 37.30
N GLY A 152 -7.65 20.06 36.08
CA GLY A 152 -7.31 21.40 35.60
C GLY A 152 -7.71 21.63 34.15
N PHE A 153 -8.69 22.51 33.95
CA PHE A 153 -9.24 23.00 32.69
C PHE A 153 -8.19 23.74 31.82
N TYR A 154 -8.63 24.14 30.61
CA TYR A 154 -8.08 25.10 29.63
C TYR A 154 -7.22 24.54 28.48
N GLY A 155 -7.57 24.96 27.24
CA GLY A 155 -6.61 25.14 26.16
C GLY A 155 -7.04 24.55 24.81
N LEU A 156 -7.58 25.39 23.93
CA LEU A 156 -7.42 25.20 22.49
C LEU A 156 -5.93 25.17 22.20
N GLU A 157 -5.42 24.07 21.65
CA GLU A 157 -4.17 24.08 20.89
C GLU A 157 -4.36 23.21 19.64
N GLU A 158 -4.37 23.90 18.51
CA GLU A 158 -4.13 23.35 17.17
C GLU A 158 -2.82 22.55 17.23
N ASN A 159 -2.92 21.22 17.26
CA ASN A 159 -1.74 20.38 17.24
C ASN A 159 -1.35 20.15 15.78
N ASP A 160 -0.70 21.17 15.24
CA ASP A 160 0.08 21.16 14.01
C ASP A 160 1.25 20.18 14.20
N LYS A 161 0.93 18.88 14.13
CA LYS A 161 1.92 17.80 14.15
C LYS A 161 2.64 17.83 12.82
N ASN A 162 3.68 18.65 12.82
CA ASN A 162 4.88 18.66 12.02
C ASN A 162 5.14 17.29 11.35
N HIS A 163 4.47 17.06 10.21
CA HIS A 163 4.94 16.10 9.24
C HIS A 163 6.21 16.74 8.71
N GLN A 164 7.36 16.40 9.29
CA GLN A 164 8.63 16.65 8.63
C GLN A 164 8.57 15.86 7.32
N VAL A 165 8.12 16.54 6.27
CA VAL A 165 8.32 16.12 4.90
C VAL A 165 9.82 15.76 4.82
N PRO A 166 10.18 14.53 4.43
CA PRO A 166 11.57 14.14 4.32
C PRO A 166 12.31 15.22 3.55
N ALA A 167 13.39 15.76 4.14
CA ALA A 167 14.08 16.90 3.55
C ALA A 167 14.54 16.51 2.15
N ILE A 168 13.92 17.11 1.13
CA ILE A 168 14.21 16.83 -0.28
C ILE A 168 15.71 17.14 -0.50
N PRO A 169 16.53 16.19 -0.99
CA PRO A 169 17.93 16.45 -1.30
C PRO A 169 18.06 17.59 -2.32
N SER A 170 19.14 18.35 -2.24
CA SER A 170 19.37 19.52 -3.10
C SER A 170 19.23 19.21 -4.59
N ASP A 171 19.59 17.99 -4.98
CA ASP A 171 19.66 17.54 -6.37
C ASP A 171 18.27 17.38 -7.01
N PHE A 172 17.21 17.31 -6.19
CA PHE A 172 15.82 17.22 -6.63
C PHE A 172 15.05 18.53 -6.46
N LYS A 173 15.73 19.62 -6.09
CA LYS A 173 15.13 20.93 -5.90
C LYS A 173 15.39 21.83 -7.10
N CYS A 174 14.37 22.61 -7.46
CA CYS A 174 14.56 23.70 -8.41
C CYS A 174 15.49 24.76 -7.79
N PRO A 175 16.55 25.22 -8.48
CA PRO A 175 17.47 26.25 -7.96
C PRO A 175 16.79 27.59 -7.64
N ILE A 176 15.60 27.83 -8.20
CA ILE A 176 14.84 29.07 -8.04
C ILE A 176 13.77 28.92 -6.94
N SER A 177 12.92 27.90 -7.03
CA SER A 177 11.80 27.74 -6.07
C SER A 177 12.19 26.97 -4.81
N LEU A 178 13.28 26.20 -4.82
CA LEU A 178 13.70 25.27 -3.76
C LEU A 178 12.66 24.17 -3.42
N GLU A 179 11.62 24.07 -4.23
CA GLU A 179 10.60 23.02 -4.21
C GLU A 179 11.04 21.82 -5.05
N LEU A 180 10.37 20.68 -4.87
CA LEU A 180 10.60 19.47 -5.66
C LEU A 180 10.44 19.78 -7.15
N MET A 181 11.42 19.38 -7.96
CA MET A 181 11.31 19.50 -9.42
C MET A 181 10.18 18.61 -9.92
N MET A 182 9.11 19.25 -10.42
CA MET A 182 7.95 18.56 -11.00
C MET A 182 8.21 18.03 -12.41
N ASP A 183 9.27 18.53 -13.07
CA ASP A 183 9.64 18.18 -14.44
C ASP A 183 11.16 17.91 -14.54
N PRO A 184 11.62 16.73 -14.11
CA PRO A 184 13.04 16.39 -14.18
C PRO A 184 13.45 16.12 -15.63
N VAL A 185 14.42 16.91 -16.12
CA VAL A 185 15.06 16.66 -17.41
C VAL A 185 15.94 15.42 -17.28
N ILE A 186 15.54 14.32 -17.91
CA ILE A 186 16.38 13.11 -18.03
C ILE A 186 17.42 13.40 -19.10
N VAL A 187 18.68 13.60 -18.68
CA VAL A 187 19.82 13.59 -19.59
C VAL A 187 20.49 12.22 -19.54
N SER A 188 20.73 11.63 -20.71
CA SER A 188 21.51 10.40 -20.85
C SER A 188 22.87 10.62 -20.20
N THR A 189 23.18 9.91 -19.11
CA THR A 189 24.52 9.97 -18.52
C THR A 189 25.48 9.21 -19.43
N GLY A 190 26.12 9.91 -20.36
CA GLY A 190 27.20 9.37 -21.18
C GLY A 190 28.50 9.31 -20.38
N GLN A 191 28.98 8.10 -20.11
CA GLN A 191 30.38 7.79 -19.85
C GLN A 191 30.78 6.55 -20.64
#